data_AF-A0A1V5G857-F1
#
_entry.id   AF-A0A1V5G857-F1
#
_cell.length_a   1.000
_cell.length_b   1.000
_cell.length_c   1.000
_cell.angle_alpha   90.00
_cell.angle_beta   90.00
_cell.angle_gamma   90.00
#
_symmetry.space_group_name_H-M   'P 1'
#
loop_
_entity.id
_entity.type
_entity.pdbx_description
1 polymer ?
#
loop_
_entity_poly.entity_id
_entity_poly.type
_entity_poly.pdbx_seq_one_letter_code
_entity_poly.pdbx_strand_id
1 'polypeptide(L)'
;MVSLSHWVEGLKSVLKFGIFGGICYLTIRREMDNILMLGAMPPAMALETSVKIAMKIVFNAGLLMILLALADYGYQFWQYRQKLRMSTQEVKEERKNLEGDPTSKRRQRTKQMELSRSRMMSNVAKSDVVVTNPTHFAVALRYRPGEDGAPRVVAKGADYIAKRIRMEARKHGVPIYEDPFVARSLYANCKLEQEIPYTLFRAVAEILAYVYKISGKLRSQPRLSGRRPAAAAKRSSRGASWAGGGSGAGPVPAI
;
A
#
# COMPACT_ATOMS: atom_id res chain seq x y z
N MET A 1 13.70 18.66 24.55
CA MET A 1 13.56 20.14 24.74
C MET A 1 12.34 20.47 25.63
N VAL A 2 12.08 19.68 26.69
CA VAL A 2 10.83 19.77 27.48
C VAL A 2 11.01 20.65 28.73
N SER A 3 12.22 20.78 29.26
CA SER A 3 12.47 21.52 30.51
C SER A 3 12.21 23.02 30.40
N LEU A 4 12.75 23.69 29.38
CA LEU A 4 12.75 25.16 29.31
C LEU A 4 11.35 25.79 29.18
N SER A 5 10.43 25.13 28.44
CA SER A 5 9.06 25.62 28.28
C SER A 5 8.26 25.56 29.57
N HIS A 6 8.40 24.48 30.35
CA HIS A 6 7.68 24.32 31.62
C HIS A 6 8.17 25.29 32.69
N TRP A 7 9.46 25.60 32.73
CA TRP A 7 9.99 26.65 33.62
C TRP A 7 9.44 28.04 33.27
N VAL A 8 9.33 28.37 31.98
CA VAL A 8 8.76 29.64 31.52
C VAL A 8 7.26 29.74 31.83
N GLU A 9 6.51 28.64 31.69
CA GLU A 9 5.10 28.56 32.07
C GLU A 9 4.91 28.73 33.58
N GLY A 10 5.74 28.07 34.39
CA GLY A 10 5.73 28.22 35.85
C GLY A 10 6.00 29.66 36.28
N LEU A 11 7.02 30.30 35.71
CA LEU A 11 7.35 31.69 36.01
C LEU A 11 6.22 32.66 35.67
N LYS A 12 5.53 32.45 34.53
CA LYS A 12 4.36 33.26 34.15
C LYS A 12 3.21 33.12 35.13
N SER A 13 2.95 31.91 35.62
CA SER A 13 1.91 31.66 36.63
C SER A 13 2.23 32.38 37.94
N VAL A 14 3.48 32.29 38.42
CA VAL A 14 3.93 33.02 39.62
C VAL A 14 3.76 34.53 39.45
N LEU A 15 4.10 35.07 38.28
CA LEU A 15 3.91 36.49 37.98
C LEU A 15 2.43 36.91 37.99
N LYS A 16 1.54 36.11 37.38
CA LYS A 16 0.08 36.36 37.40
C LYS A 16 -0.48 36.33 38.81
N PHE A 17 -0.08 35.35 39.63
CA PHE A 17 -0.46 35.27 41.03
C PHE A 17 0.05 36.47 41.83
N GLY A 18 1.27 36.93 41.56
CA GLY A 18 1.83 38.14 42.15
C GLY A 18 1.05 39.41 41.78
N ILE A 19 0.71 39.58 40.50
CA ILE A 19 -0.10 40.71 40.02
C ILE A 19 -1.50 40.67 40.66
N PHE A 20 -2.15 39.51 40.66
CA PHE A 20 -3.47 39.32 41.27
C PHE A 20 -3.43 39.62 42.78
N GLY A 21 -2.50 39.00 43.50
CA GLY A 21 -2.34 39.20 44.94
C GLY A 21 -2.01 40.65 45.30
N GLY A 22 -1.13 41.30 44.52
CA GLY A 22 -0.78 42.70 44.72
C GLY A 22 -1.97 43.64 44.54
N ILE A 23 -2.80 43.43 43.52
CA ILE A 23 -3.98 44.28 43.27
C ILE A 23 -5.09 44.01 44.28
N CYS A 24 -5.31 42.75 44.67
CA CYS A 24 -6.22 42.41 45.77
C CYS A 24 -5.78 43.05 47.08
N TYR A 25 -4.49 42.96 47.42
CA TYR A 25 -3.91 43.60 48.61
C TYR A 25 -4.09 45.13 48.58
N LEU A 26 -3.80 45.78 47.46
CA LEU A 26 -4.01 47.23 47.30
C LEU A 26 -5.49 47.62 47.43
N THR A 27 -6.40 46.81 46.89
CA THR A 27 -7.85 47.05 46.99
C THR A 27 -8.32 46.96 48.43
N ILE A 28 -7.89 45.93 49.17
CA ILE A 28 -8.21 45.76 50.58
C ILE A 28 -7.60 46.89 51.43
N ARG A 29 -6.34 47.23 51.18
CA ARG A 29 -5.65 48.31 51.91
C ARG A 29 -6.34 49.66 51.74
N ARG A 30 -6.86 49.96 50.56
CA ARG A 30 -7.63 51.20 50.29
C ARG A 30 -8.98 51.23 51.00
N GLU A 31 -9.60 50.08 51.24
CA GLU A 31 -10.86 49.98 51.97
C GLU A 31 -10.66 49.80 53.49
N MET A 32 -9.41 49.69 53.97
CA MET A 32 -9.10 49.45 55.37
C MET A 32 -9.60 50.59 56.29
N ASP A 33 -9.50 51.84 55.85
CA ASP A 33 -10.02 52.99 56.60
C ASP A 33 -11.55 52.96 56.70
N ASN A 34 -12.22 52.55 55.62
CA ASN A 34 -13.67 52.37 55.62
C ASN A 34 -14.08 51.21 56.55
N ILE A 35 -13.33 50.11 56.53
CA ILE A 35 -13.52 48.94 57.42
C ILE A 35 -13.37 49.33 58.89
N LEU A 36 -12.36 50.14 59.23
CA LEU A 36 -12.14 50.64 60.59
C LEU A 36 -13.29 51.56 61.07
N MET A 37 -13.88 52.36 60.17
CA MET A 37 -15.02 53.22 60.50
C MET A 37 -16.34 52.47 60.76
N LEU A 38 -16.50 51.21 60.31
CA LEU A 38 -17.74 50.46 60.57
C LEU A 38 -18.00 50.23 62.07
N GLY A 39 -16.95 50.08 62.87
CA GLY A 39 -17.09 49.83 64.32
C GLY A 39 -17.68 51.00 65.10
N ALA A 40 -17.67 52.20 64.53
CA ALA A 40 -18.22 53.41 65.13
C ALA A 40 -19.62 53.79 64.62
N MET A 41 -20.17 53.02 63.67
CA MET A 41 -21.47 53.32 63.03
C MET A 41 -22.65 52.61 63.72
N PRO A 42 -23.87 53.17 63.63
CA PRO A 42 -25.08 52.47 64.04
C PRO A 42 -25.28 51.15 63.27
N PRO A 43 -25.89 50.11 63.86
CA PRO A 43 -25.95 48.76 63.28
C PRO A 43 -26.56 48.70 61.87
N ALA A 44 -27.59 49.50 61.61
CA ALA A 44 -28.26 49.56 60.31
C ALA A 44 -27.34 50.15 59.20
N MET A 45 -26.61 51.22 59.50
CA MET A 45 -25.66 51.84 58.56
C MET A 45 -24.40 50.99 58.37
N ALA A 46 -23.94 50.31 59.43
CA ALA A 46 -22.82 49.38 59.36
C ALA A 46 -23.13 48.22 58.41
N LEU A 47 -24.33 47.65 58.46
CA LEU A 47 -24.76 46.61 57.53
C LEU A 47 -24.76 47.10 56.08
N GLU A 48 -25.37 48.25 55.78
CA GLU A 48 -25.38 48.78 54.42
C GLU A 48 -23.97 49.07 53.88
N THR A 49 -23.11 49.65 54.71
CA THR A 49 -21.73 49.99 54.34
C THR A 49 -20.87 48.74 54.14
N SER A 50 -21.05 47.70 54.96
CA SER A 50 -20.34 46.42 54.80
C SER A 50 -20.68 45.74 53.48
N VAL A 51 -21.95 45.73 53.08
CA VAL A 51 -22.40 45.19 51.79
C VAL A 51 -21.82 45.97 50.63
N LYS A 52 -21.80 47.31 50.71
CA LYS A 52 -21.19 48.17 49.66
C LYS A 52 -19.69 47.90 49.50
N ILE A 53 -18.94 47.80 50.60
CA ILE A 53 -17.50 47.49 50.58
C ILE A 53 -17.27 46.08 50.02
N ALA A 54 -18.03 45.09 50.47
CA ALA A 54 -17.92 43.72 49.97
C ALA A 54 -18.20 43.64 48.45
N MET A 55 -19.28 44.26 47.98
CA MET A 55 -19.62 44.33 46.56
C MET A 55 -18.54 45.03 45.73
N LYS A 56 -17.95 46.10 46.26
CA LYS A 56 -16.87 46.84 45.57
C LYS A 56 -15.59 46.00 45.45
N ILE A 57 -15.23 45.27 46.51
CA ILE A 57 -14.07 44.35 46.48
C ILE A 57 -14.32 43.22 45.49
N VAL A 58 -15.49 42.58 45.53
CA VAL A 58 -15.86 41.49 44.61
C VAL A 58 -15.86 41.97 43.16
N PHE A 59 -16.45 43.14 42.88
CA PHE A 59 -16.52 43.69 41.54
C PHE A 59 -15.13 44.02 40.99
N ASN A 60 -14.26 44.67 41.78
CA ASN A 60 -12.90 45.01 41.36
C ASN A 60 -12.04 43.75 41.16
N ALA A 61 -12.13 42.76 42.06
CA ALA A 61 -11.42 41.50 41.92
C ALA A 61 -11.92 40.68 40.71
N GLY A 62 -13.24 40.68 40.47
CA GLY A 62 -13.86 40.04 39.32
C GLY A 62 -13.44 40.68 37.99
N LEU A 63 -13.49 42.01 37.91
CA LEU A 63 -13.04 42.75 36.72
C LEU A 63 -11.55 42.49 36.42
N LEU A 64 -10.71 42.45 37.45
CA LEU A 64 -9.30 42.11 37.32
C LEU A 64 -9.10 40.68 36.78
N MET A 65 -9.83 39.71 37.33
CA MET A 65 -9.77 38.32 36.88
C MET A 65 -10.16 38.19 35.41
N ILE A 66 -11.21 38.89 34.98
CA ILE A 66 -11.63 38.91 33.57
C ILE A 66 -10.52 39.46 32.67
N LEU A 67 -9.89 40.58 33.06
CA LEU A 67 -8.80 41.17 32.29
C LEU A 67 -7.58 40.24 32.18
N LEU A 68 -7.18 39.61 33.29
CA LEU A 68 -6.08 38.64 33.30
C LEU A 68 -6.40 37.40 32.45
N ALA A 69 -7.63 36.88 32.53
CA ALA A 69 -8.08 35.74 31.76
C ALA A 69 -8.12 36.03 30.25
N LEU A 70 -8.61 37.21 29.85
CA LEU A 70 -8.61 37.64 28.45
C LEU A 70 -7.20 37.77 27.89
N ALA A 71 -6.28 38.38 28.65
CA ALA A 71 -4.89 38.52 28.25
C ALA A 71 -4.22 37.14 28.08
N ASP A 72 -4.48 36.21 29.00
CA ASP A 72 -3.94 34.85 28.93
C ASP A 72 -4.48 34.07 27.74
N TYR A 73 -5.81 34.13 27.52
CA TYR A 73 -6.45 33.48 26.39
C TYR A 73 -5.92 34.00 25.05
N GLY A 74 -5.77 35.33 24.91
CA GLY A 74 -5.21 35.93 23.69
C GLY A 74 -3.80 35.44 23.38
N TYR A 75 -2.94 35.35 24.40
CA TYR A 75 -1.59 34.81 24.25
C TYR A 75 -1.59 33.33 23.85
N GLN A 76 -2.41 32.52 24.50
CA GLN A 76 -2.54 31.08 24.18
C GLN A 76 -3.08 30.87 22.76
N PHE A 77 -4.09 31.64 22.35
CA PHE A 77 -4.66 31.57 21.01
C PHE A 77 -3.63 31.91 19.93
N TRP A 78 -2.83 32.96 20.15
CA TRP A 78 -1.73 33.33 19.24
C TRP A 78 -0.68 32.22 19.15
N GLN A 79 -0.25 31.65 20.29
CA GLN A 79 0.69 30.53 20.29
C GLN A 79 0.13 29.29 19.59
N TYR A 80 -1.13 28.94 19.84
CA TYR A 80 -1.79 27.80 19.21
C TYR A 80 -1.82 27.95 17.69
N ARG A 81 -2.19 29.15 17.22
CA ARG A 81 -2.20 29.46 15.79
C ARG A 81 -0.80 29.42 15.16
N GLN A 82 0.23 29.77 15.92
CA GLN A 82 1.62 29.64 15.47
C GLN A 82 2.08 28.18 15.42
N LYS A 83 1.66 27.34 16.38
CA LYS A 83 1.96 25.89 16.39
C LYS A 83 1.26 25.13 15.25
N LEU A 84 0.09 25.58 14.83
CA LEU A 84 -0.66 24.98 13.72
C LEU A 84 -0.10 25.32 12.32
N ARG A 85 0.84 26.27 12.23
CA ARG A 85 1.47 26.60 10.95
C ARG A 85 2.54 25.56 10.64
N MET A 86 2.26 24.73 9.65
CA MET A 86 3.29 23.86 9.08
C MET A 86 4.40 24.71 8.45
N SER A 87 5.65 24.35 8.74
CA SER A 87 6.79 24.95 8.04
C SER A 87 6.87 24.42 6.61
N THR A 88 7.46 25.19 5.70
CA THR A 88 7.72 24.72 4.32
C THR A 88 8.61 23.48 4.29
N GLN A 89 9.41 23.26 5.35
CA GLN A 89 10.22 22.06 5.53
C GLN A 89 9.36 20.86 5.95
N GLU A 90 8.44 21.03 6.90
CA GLU A 90 7.50 19.97 7.34
C GLU A 90 6.60 19.51 6.18
N VAL A 91 6.07 20.43 5.37
CA VAL A 91 5.25 20.07 4.18
C VAL A 91 6.05 19.26 3.16
N LYS A 92 7.34 19.59 2.99
CA LYS A 92 8.23 18.87 2.06
C LYS A 92 8.57 17.47 2.58
N GLU A 93 8.75 17.33 3.89
CA GLU A 93 8.98 16.04 4.55
C GLU A 93 7.73 15.16 4.55
N GLU A 94 6.54 15.72 4.82
CA GLU A 94 5.27 14.99 4.68
C GLU A 94 5.07 14.47 3.27
N ARG A 95 5.31 15.29 2.22
CA ARG A 95 5.24 14.83 0.83
C ARG A 95 6.22 13.70 0.54
N LYS A 96 7.45 13.78 1.04
CA LYS A 96 8.46 12.73 0.88
C LYS A 96 8.06 11.42 1.58
N ASN A 97 7.41 11.52 2.74
CA ASN A 97 6.92 10.37 3.50
C ASN A 97 5.66 9.75 2.87
N LEU A 98 4.76 10.55 2.30
CA LEU A 98 3.53 10.09 1.64
C LEU A 98 3.79 9.42 0.28
N GLU A 99 4.69 9.98 -0.54
CA GLU A 99 4.98 9.44 -1.87
C GLU A 99 6.02 8.31 -1.85
N GLY A 100 6.76 8.17 -0.74
CA GLY A 100 7.89 7.27 -0.60
C GLY A 100 9.10 7.70 -1.44
N ASP A 101 10.32 7.36 -1.02
CA ASP A 101 11.51 7.78 -1.76
C ASP A 101 11.50 7.16 -3.18
N PRO A 102 11.48 7.97 -4.26
CA PRO A 102 11.44 7.46 -5.63
C PRO A 102 12.62 6.52 -5.95
N THR A 103 13.75 6.67 -5.25
CA THR A 103 14.91 5.80 -5.39
C THR A 103 14.62 4.40 -4.84
N SER A 104 13.91 4.30 -3.71
CA SER A 104 13.53 3.04 -3.07
C SER A 104 12.56 2.23 -3.93
N LYS A 105 11.56 2.90 -4.53
CA LYS A 105 10.59 2.29 -5.44
C LYS A 105 11.23 1.77 -6.73
N ARG A 106 12.15 2.55 -7.32
CA ARG A 106 12.94 2.11 -8.49
C ARG A 106 13.79 0.89 -8.14
N ARG A 107 14.49 0.91 -7.00
CA ARG A 107 15.32 -0.21 -6.53
C ARG A 107 14.51 -1.48 -6.31
N GLN A 108 13.33 -1.36 -5.71
CA GLN A 108 12.43 -2.49 -5.50
C GLN A 108 11.97 -3.10 -6.83
N ARG A 109 11.56 -2.26 -7.79
CA ARG A 109 11.15 -2.72 -9.12
C ARG A 109 12.28 -3.42 -9.88
N THR A 110 13.51 -2.89 -9.82
CA THR A 110 14.68 -3.53 -10.43
C THR A 110 14.93 -4.90 -9.82
N LYS A 111 14.93 -5.00 -8.48
CA LYS A 111 15.14 -6.28 -7.78
C LYS A 111 14.05 -7.31 -8.09
N GLN A 112 12.79 -6.89 -8.19
CA GLN A 112 11.68 -7.76 -8.60
C GLN A 112 11.90 -8.30 -10.03
N MET A 113 12.33 -7.44 -10.96
CA MET A 113 12.61 -7.84 -12.34
C MET A 113 13.79 -8.81 -12.43
N GLU A 114 14.85 -8.59 -11.64
CA GLU A 114 16.00 -9.50 -11.54
C GLU A 114 15.60 -10.88 -11.01
N LEU A 115 14.82 -10.93 -9.93
CA LEU A 115 14.32 -12.19 -9.37
C LEU A 115 13.43 -12.94 -10.36
N SER A 116 12.52 -12.24 -11.04
CA SER A 116 11.67 -12.82 -12.09
C SER A 116 12.51 -13.41 -13.22
N ARG A 117 13.53 -12.67 -13.71
CA ARG A 117 14.46 -13.14 -14.75
C ARG A 117 15.26 -14.36 -14.28
N SER A 118 15.75 -14.35 -13.04
CA SER A 118 16.49 -15.48 -12.48
C SER A 118 15.64 -16.74 -12.42
N ARG A 119 14.38 -16.63 -11.97
CA ARG A 119 13.43 -17.76 -11.97
C ARG A 119 13.17 -18.28 -13.37
N MET A 120 12.89 -17.39 -14.32
CA MET A 120 12.70 -17.74 -15.73
C MET A 120 13.91 -18.50 -16.30
N MET A 121 15.13 -18.03 -16.03
CA MET A 121 16.35 -18.70 -16.50
C MET A 121 16.52 -20.09 -15.87
N SER A 122 16.21 -20.25 -14.58
CA SER A 122 16.25 -21.57 -13.92
C SER A 122 15.25 -22.57 -14.51
N ASN A 123 14.12 -22.08 -15.04
CA ASN A 123 13.12 -22.93 -15.69
C ASN A 123 13.57 -23.46 -17.06
N VAL A 124 14.58 -22.84 -17.69
CA VAL A 124 15.16 -23.35 -18.95
C VAL A 124 15.70 -24.76 -18.76
N ALA A 125 16.35 -25.06 -17.63
CA ALA A 125 16.87 -26.38 -17.32
C ALA A 125 15.79 -27.48 -17.26
N LYS A 126 14.52 -27.11 -17.02
CA LYS A 126 13.39 -28.03 -16.93
C LYS A 126 12.60 -28.16 -18.24
N SER A 127 12.97 -27.39 -19.26
CA SER A 127 12.31 -27.40 -20.56
C SER A 127 12.70 -28.62 -21.40
N ASP A 128 11.80 -29.02 -22.30
CA ASP A 128 12.02 -30.19 -23.16
C ASP A 128 12.64 -29.79 -24.50
N VAL A 129 12.40 -28.56 -24.96
CA VAL A 129 13.02 -27.97 -26.16
C VAL A 129 13.12 -26.45 -26.05
N VAL A 130 14.15 -25.87 -26.65
CA VAL A 130 14.24 -24.43 -26.92
C VAL A 130 14.14 -24.16 -28.41
N VAL A 131 13.10 -23.44 -28.83
CA VAL A 131 12.91 -23.00 -30.21
C VAL A 131 13.55 -21.63 -30.38
N THR A 132 14.42 -21.45 -31.38
CA THR A 132 15.17 -20.21 -31.56
C THR A 132 15.06 -19.63 -32.97
N ASN A 133 15.03 -18.30 -33.02
CA ASN A 133 15.48 -17.50 -34.15
C ASN A 133 16.92 -17.07 -33.82
N PRO A 134 17.95 -17.49 -34.57
CA PRO A 134 19.36 -17.50 -34.17
C PRO A 134 19.86 -16.23 -33.47
N THR A 135 19.47 -15.06 -33.97
CA THR A 135 19.95 -13.77 -33.45
C THR A 135 18.93 -13.08 -32.55
N HIS A 136 17.63 -13.31 -32.75
CA HIS A 136 16.59 -12.45 -32.17
C HIS A 136 15.75 -13.07 -31.07
N PHE A 137 15.35 -14.34 -31.17
CA PHE A 137 14.36 -14.91 -30.24
C PHE A 137 14.76 -16.29 -29.75
N ALA A 138 14.44 -16.58 -28.49
CA ALA A 138 14.48 -17.95 -27.97
C ALA A 138 13.29 -18.16 -27.04
N VAL A 139 12.63 -19.30 -27.21
CA VAL A 139 11.47 -19.71 -26.41
C VAL A 139 11.68 -21.15 -25.94
N ALA A 140 11.68 -21.35 -24.64
CA ALA A 140 11.78 -22.67 -24.01
C ALA A 140 10.37 -23.20 -23.73
N LEU A 141 10.11 -24.42 -24.16
CA LEU A 141 8.83 -25.12 -24.02
C LEU A 141 8.99 -26.34 -23.13
N ARG A 142 8.00 -26.54 -22.25
CA ARG A 142 7.86 -27.75 -21.44
C ARG A 142 6.55 -28.43 -21.79
N TYR A 143 6.57 -29.74 -21.91
CA TYR A 143 5.37 -30.55 -22.03
C TYR A 143 5.45 -31.74 -21.08
N ARG A 144 4.50 -31.83 -20.15
CA ARG A 144 4.32 -32.97 -19.26
C ARG A 144 3.06 -33.74 -19.67
N PRO A 145 3.18 -34.94 -20.28
CA PRO A 145 2.04 -35.76 -20.66
C PRO A 145 1.16 -36.08 -19.45
N GLY A 146 -0.16 -35.91 -19.59
CA GLY A 146 -1.13 -36.19 -18.52
C GLY A 146 -1.35 -35.04 -17.53
N GLU A 147 -0.46 -34.04 -17.50
CA GLU A 147 -0.61 -32.83 -16.67
C GLU A 147 -0.96 -31.59 -17.51
N ASP A 148 -0.19 -31.34 -18.57
CA ASP A 148 -0.35 -30.16 -19.42
C ASP A 148 -1.32 -30.47 -20.58
N GLY A 149 -2.31 -29.60 -20.81
CA GLY A 149 -3.24 -29.72 -21.96
C GLY A 149 -2.56 -29.41 -23.30
N ALA A 150 -1.54 -28.55 -23.25
CA ALA A 150 -0.64 -28.23 -24.35
C ALA A 150 0.73 -27.78 -23.81
N PRO A 151 1.80 -27.79 -24.63
CA PRO A 151 3.11 -27.32 -24.22
C PRO A 151 3.08 -25.90 -23.64
N ARG A 152 3.77 -25.69 -22.52
CA ARG A 152 3.84 -24.43 -21.79
C ARG A 152 5.14 -23.69 -22.06
N VAL A 153 5.07 -22.37 -22.22
CA VAL A 153 6.24 -21.51 -22.35
C VAL A 153 6.85 -21.24 -20.98
N VAL A 154 8.01 -21.84 -20.69
CA VAL A 154 8.67 -21.70 -19.38
C VAL A 154 9.75 -20.62 -19.36
N ALA A 155 10.30 -20.27 -20.52
CA ALA A 155 11.17 -19.11 -20.69
C ALA A 155 10.98 -18.51 -22.09
N LYS A 156 11.08 -17.19 -22.21
CA LYS A 156 11.16 -16.52 -23.52
C LYS A 156 11.98 -15.25 -23.43
N GLY A 157 12.68 -14.91 -24.49
CA GLY A 157 13.53 -13.73 -24.52
C GLY A 157 13.84 -13.26 -25.92
N ALA A 158 14.22 -11.98 -26.01
CA ALA A 158 14.77 -11.37 -27.22
C ALA A 158 16.25 -11.03 -27.02
N ASP A 159 17.00 -10.98 -28.12
CA ASP A 159 18.39 -10.53 -28.23
C ASP A 159 19.31 -11.08 -27.13
N TYR A 160 19.73 -10.24 -26.17
CA TYR A 160 20.60 -10.65 -25.07
C TYR A 160 20.00 -11.78 -24.23
N ILE A 161 18.71 -11.71 -23.91
CA ILE A 161 18.02 -12.75 -23.13
C ILE A 161 17.89 -14.03 -23.97
N ALA A 162 17.63 -13.91 -25.28
CA ALA A 162 17.62 -15.07 -26.17
C ALA A 162 18.99 -15.79 -26.19
N LYS A 163 20.09 -15.03 -26.25
CA LYS A 163 21.45 -15.55 -26.13
C LYS A 163 21.68 -16.26 -24.80
N ARG A 164 21.23 -15.67 -23.68
CA ARG A 164 21.31 -16.30 -22.34
C ARG A 164 20.53 -17.61 -22.30
N ILE A 165 19.30 -17.65 -22.81
CA ILE A 165 18.46 -18.87 -22.85
C ILE A 165 19.17 -19.98 -23.64
N ARG A 166 19.74 -19.68 -24.82
CA ARG A 166 20.50 -20.67 -25.60
C ARG A 166 21.74 -21.19 -24.84
N MET A 167 22.46 -20.32 -24.15
CA MET A 167 23.62 -20.75 -23.33
C MET A 167 23.18 -21.64 -22.17
N GLU A 168 22.08 -21.29 -21.50
CA GLU A 168 21.53 -22.07 -20.38
C GLU A 168 21.02 -23.44 -20.84
N ALA A 169 20.38 -23.48 -22.00
CA ALA A 169 19.92 -24.72 -22.64
C ALA A 169 21.10 -25.64 -22.98
N ARG A 170 22.16 -25.10 -23.60
CA ARG A 170 23.39 -25.87 -23.88
C ARG A 170 24.03 -26.41 -22.61
N LYS A 171 24.09 -25.60 -21.55
CA LYS A 171 24.65 -26.00 -20.25
C LYS A 171 23.91 -27.18 -19.62
N HIS A 172 22.59 -27.26 -19.82
CA HIS A 172 21.74 -28.31 -19.24
C HIS A 172 21.40 -29.44 -20.23
N GLY A 173 22.00 -29.45 -21.42
CA GLY A 173 21.73 -30.46 -22.45
C GLY A 173 20.31 -30.40 -23.01
N VAL A 174 19.62 -29.26 -22.92
CA VAL A 174 18.29 -29.07 -23.50
C VAL A 174 18.44 -28.89 -25.02
N PRO A 175 17.74 -29.70 -25.85
CA PRO A 175 17.77 -29.59 -27.29
C PRO A 175 17.33 -28.21 -27.79
N ILE A 176 18.12 -27.64 -28.71
CA ILE A 176 17.80 -26.37 -29.37
C ILE A 176 17.35 -26.70 -30.80
N TYR A 177 16.13 -26.26 -31.15
CA TYR A 177 15.56 -26.38 -32.48
C TYR A 177 15.50 -25.00 -33.14
N GLU A 178 16.03 -24.89 -34.35
CA GLU A 178 16.05 -23.63 -35.08
C GLU A 178 14.83 -23.53 -36.00
N ASP A 179 13.92 -22.62 -35.66
CA ASP A 179 12.78 -22.27 -36.50
C ASP A 179 12.45 -20.78 -36.29
N PRO A 180 12.92 -19.90 -37.20
CA PRO A 180 12.70 -18.46 -37.08
C PRO A 180 11.22 -18.04 -37.03
N PHE A 181 10.35 -18.76 -37.73
CA PHE A 181 8.92 -18.43 -37.84
C PHE A 181 8.16 -18.82 -36.58
N VAL A 182 8.38 -20.06 -36.10
CA VAL A 182 7.75 -20.56 -34.88
C VAL A 182 8.29 -19.83 -33.65
N ALA A 183 9.60 -19.55 -33.57
CA ALA A 183 10.18 -18.78 -32.46
C ALA A 183 9.58 -17.37 -32.36
N ARG A 184 9.43 -16.67 -33.50
CA ARG A 184 8.82 -15.33 -33.54
C ARG A 184 7.35 -15.39 -33.12
N SER A 185 6.62 -16.37 -33.63
CA SER A 185 5.19 -16.55 -33.32
C SER A 185 4.96 -16.90 -31.86
N LEU A 186 5.77 -17.78 -31.27
CA LEU A 186 5.73 -18.11 -29.85
C LEU A 186 6.08 -16.91 -28.97
N TYR A 187 7.11 -16.14 -29.35
CA TYR A 187 7.51 -14.96 -28.57
C TYR A 187 6.40 -13.90 -28.54
N ALA A 188 5.75 -13.65 -29.68
CA ALA A 188 4.71 -12.65 -29.82
C ALA A 188 3.37 -13.06 -29.17
N ASN A 189 2.95 -14.31 -29.35
CA ASN A 189 1.58 -14.73 -29.01
C ASN A 189 1.44 -15.46 -27.67
N CYS A 190 2.53 -15.91 -27.05
CA CYS A 190 2.47 -16.67 -25.79
C CYS A 190 3.10 -15.89 -24.63
N LYS A 191 2.47 -15.87 -23.45
CA LYS A 191 3.10 -15.34 -22.22
C LYS A 191 3.90 -16.41 -21.48
N LEU A 192 4.76 -15.99 -20.57
CA LEU A 192 5.47 -16.89 -19.65
C LEU A 192 4.47 -17.68 -18.81
N GLU A 193 4.79 -18.94 -18.55
CA GLU A 193 3.99 -19.92 -17.81
C GLU A 193 2.59 -20.16 -18.40
N GLN A 194 2.37 -19.81 -19.67
CA GLN A 194 1.11 -20.04 -20.39
C GLN A 194 1.27 -21.17 -21.41
N GLU A 195 0.20 -21.93 -21.63
CA GLU A 195 0.10 -22.89 -22.72
C GLU A 195 0.10 -22.17 -24.08
N ILE A 196 0.68 -22.82 -25.08
CA ILE A 196 0.65 -22.30 -26.45
C ILE A 196 -0.80 -22.20 -26.98
N PRO A 197 -1.10 -21.31 -27.93
CA PRO A 197 -2.40 -21.25 -28.57
C PRO A 197 -2.58 -22.38 -29.58
N TYR A 198 -3.84 -22.75 -29.85
CA TYR A 198 -4.21 -23.80 -30.82
C TYR A 198 -3.58 -23.62 -32.20
N THR A 199 -3.38 -22.38 -32.64
CA THR A 199 -2.76 -22.04 -33.93
C THR A 199 -1.33 -22.55 -34.08
N LEU A 200 -0.61 -22.74 -32.96
CA LEU A 200 0.78 -23.20 -32.95
C LEU A 200 0.93 -24.68 -32.56
N PHE A 201 -0.16 -25.39 -32.26
CA PHE A 201 -0.12 -26.77 -31.80
C PHE A 201 0.60 -27.70 -32.77
N ARG A 202 0.25 -27.63 -34.05
CA ARG A 202 0.82 -28.51 -35.08
C ARG A 202 2.33 -28.33 -35.20
N ALA A 203 2.78 -27.07 -35.32
CA ALA A 203 4.19 -26.75 -35.47
C ALA A 203 5.00 -27.17 -34.23
N VAL A 204 4.49 -26.91 -33.03
CA VAL A 204 5.17 -27.30 -31.79
C VAL A 204 5.17 -28.83 -31.59
N ALA A 205 4.09 -29.53 -31.95
CA ALA A 205 4.02 -30.98 -31.86
C ALA A 205 5.06 -31.66 -32.77
N GLU A 206 5.25 -31.14 -33.99
CA GLU A 206 6.28 -31.62 -34.92
C GLU A 206 7.69 -31.43 -34.35
N ILE A 207 7.98 -30.27 -33.77
CA ILE A 207 9.25 -29.98 -33.10
C ILE A 207 9.49 -30.95 -31.93
N LEU A 208 8.48 -31.14 -31.05
CA LEU A 208 8.60 -32.07 -29.92
C LEU A 208 8.80 -33.52 -30.38
N ALA A 209 8.09 -33.95 -31.43
CA ALA A 209 8.25 -35.29 -32.00
C ALA A 209 9.67 -35.50 -32.54
N TYR A 210 10.21 -34.50 -33.25
CA TYR A 210 11.59 -34.52 -33.74
C TYR A 210 12.60 -34.61 -32.58
N VAL A 211 12.45 -33.77 -31.56
CA VAL A 211 13.33 -33.75 -30.39
C VAL A 211 13.25 -35.06 -29.59
N TYR A 212 12.07 -35.66 -29.45
CA TYR A 212 11.91 -36.94 -28.75
C TYR A 212 12.46 -38.13 -29.53
N LYS A 213 12.44 -38.08 -30.86
CA LYS A 213 13.11 -39.06 -31.72
C LYS A 213 14.63 -39.03 -31.53
N ILE A 214 15.21 -37.83 -31.44
CA ILE A 214 16.67 -37.64 -31.30
C ILE A 214 17.15 -37.90 -29.88
N SER A 215 16.40 -37.47 -28.86
CA SER A 215 16.77 -37.65 -27.46
C SER A 215 16.58 -39.09 -26.96
N GLY A 216 16.08 -40.02 -27.79
CA GLY A 216 15.87 -41.42 -27.44
C GLY A 216 14.73 -41.66 -26.42
N LYS A 217 14.10 -40.59 -25.91
CA LYS A 217 12.97 -40.63 -24.97
C LYS A 217 11.72 -41.30 -25.56
N LEU A 218 11.64 -41.45 -26.87
CA LEU A 218 10.56 -42.15 -27.55
C LEU A 218 10.61 -43.69 -27.38
N ARG A 219 11.72 -44.26 -26.89
CA ARG A 219 11.85 -45.72 -26.66
C ARG A 219 11.24 -46.21 -25.34
N SER A 220 10.94 -45.31 -24.40
CA SER A 220 10.48 -45.66 -23.05
C SER A 220 8.99 -45.40 -22.79
N GLN A 221 8.18 -45.07 -23.81
CA GLN A 221 6.72 -44.96 -23.65
C GLN A 221 5.94 -45.69 -24.76
N PRO A 222 4.74 -46.22 -24.45
CA PRO A 222 3.97 -47.03 -25.37
C PRO A 222 3.56 -46.18 -26.57
N ARG A 223 3.65 -46.78 -27.76
CA ARG A 223 3.30 -46.18 -29.04
C ARG A 223 2.02 -45.36 -28.92
N LEU A 224 2.04 -44.11 -29.38
CA LEU A 224 0.85 -43.38 -29.82
C LEU A 224 0.26 -44.10 -31.04
N SER A 225 -0.25 -45.32 -30.85
CA SER A 225 -0.99 -46.05 -31.87
C SER A 225 -2.47 -45.74 -31.71
N GLY A 226 -2.99 -44.98 -32.67
CA GLY A 226 -4.36 -45.15 -33.16
C GLY A 226 -5.48 -44.75 -32.20
N ARG A 227 -5.75 -43.44 -32.10
CA ARG A 227 -7.14 -42.99 -31.99
C ARG A 227 -7.43 -42.03 -33.14
N ARG A 228 -8.04 -42.56 -34.20
CA ARG A 228 -8.85 -41.76 -35.12
C ARG A 228 -10.00 -41.14 -34.29
N PRO A 229 -10.39 -39.88 -34.50
CA PRO A 229 -11.57 -39.34 -33.85
C PRO A 229 -12.78 -40.16 -34.31
N ALA A 230 -13.44 -40.83 -33.36
CA ALA A 230 -14.63 -41.61 -33.63
C ALA A 230 -15.74 -40.68 -34.13
N ALA A 231 -16.36 -41.11 -35.22
CA ALA A 231 -17.44 -40.44 -35.90
C ALA A 231 -18.59 -40.08 -34.95
N ALA A 232 -19.09 -38.85 -35.11
CA ALA A 232 -20.39 -38.44 -34.65
C ALA A 232 -21.47 -39.33 -35.30
N ALA A 233 -22.14 -40.16 -34.50
CA ALA A 233 -23.30 -40.93 -34.91
C ALA A 233 -24.35 -40.93 -33.80
N LYS A 234 -25.27 -39.96 -33.95
CA LYS A 234 -26.73 -40.02 -33.77
C LYS A 234 -27.37 -40.67 -32.53
N ARG A 235 -28.37 -39.90 -32.08
CA ARG A 235 -29.69 -40.25 -31.48
C ARG A 235 -29.76 -40.49 -29.98
N SER A 236 -30.49 -39.59 -29.31
CA SER A 236 -31.80 -39.94 -28.74
C SER A 236 -32.64 -38.70 -28.50
N SER A 237 -33.70 -38.57 -29.29
CA SER A 237 -34.88 -37.76 -29.03
C SER A 237 -35.77 -38.44 -27.99
N ARG A 238 -36.10 -37.73 -26.90
CA ARG A 238 -37.26 -37.87 -25.99
C ARG A 238 -37.01 -36.82 -24.90
N GLY A 239 -37.71 -35.69 -24.84
CA GLY A 239 -39.15 -35.60 -24.63
C GLY A 239 -39.42 -35.63 -23.13
N ALA A 240 -39.34 -34.47 -22.46
CA ALA A 240 -39.97 -34.23 -21.16
C ALA A 240 -40.06 -32.72 -20.90
N SER A 241 -41.30 -32.24 -20.94
CA SER A 241 -41.76 -30.92 -20.50
C SER A 241 -41.81 -30.82 -18.97
N TRP A 242 -41.47 -29.65 -18.41
CA TRP A 242 -42.14 -28.93 -17.32
C TRP A 242 -41.24 -27.74 -16.94
N ALA A 243 -41.65 -26.49 -17.17
CA ALA A 243 -42.52 -25.67 -16.34
C ALA A 243 -41.85 -25.16 -15.04
N GLY A 244 -41.78 -23.82 -14.93
CA GLY A 244 -42.00 -23.12 -13.66
C GLY A 244 -40.78 -22.61 -12.88
N GLY A 245 -40.54 -21.30 -13.00
CA GLY A 245 -40.60 -20.39 -11.85
C GLY A 245 -39.40 -20.29 -10.89
N GLY A 246 -39.08 -19.05 -10.49
CA GLY A 246 -38.64 -18.80 -9.12
C GLY A 246 -37.26 -18.16 -8.95
N SER A 247 -37.26 -16.83 -8.96
CA SER A 247 -36.52 -15.93 -8.06
C SER A 247 -35.76 -16.56 -6.88
N GLY A 248 -34.53 -16.12 -6.63
CA GLY A 248 -33.85 -16.34 -5.37
C GLY A 248 -32.48 -15.68 -5.31
N ALA A 249 -32.46 -14.41 -4.93
CA ALA A 249 -31.24 -13.66 -4.60
C ALA A 249 -30.50 -14.33 -3.42
N GLY A 250 -29.20 -14.56 -3.59
CA GLY A 250 -28.31 -14.97 -2.50
C GLY A 250 -27.58 -13.75 -1.91
N PRO A 251 -27.48 -13.62 -0.56
CA PRO A 251 -26.92 -12.43 0.07
C PRO A 251 -25.38 -12.41 0.05
N VAL A 252 -24.84 -11.21 -0.11
CA VAL A 252 -23.43 -10.86 0.07
C VAL A 252 -23.14 -10.75 1.57
N PRO A 253 -22.08 -11.37 2.11
CA PRO A 253 -21.70 -11.19 3.51
C PRO A 253 -20.98 -9.84 3.70
N ALA A 254 -21.43 -9.09 4.71
CA ALA A 254 -20.84 -7.84 5.15
C ALA A 254 -19.47 -8.06 5.82
N ILE A 255 -18.51 -7.21 5.46
CA ILE A 255 -17.36 -6.77 6.29
C ILE A 255 -17.28 -5.26 6.12
#